data_AF-A0AAW2F0R0-F1
#
_entry.id   AF-A0AAW2F0R0-F1
#
_cell.length_a   1.000
_cell.length_b   1.000
_cell.length_c   1.000
_cell.angle_alpha   90.00
_cell.angle_beta   90.00
_cell.angle_gamma   90.00
#
_symmetry.space_group_name_H-M   'P 1'
#
loop_
_entity.id
_entity.type
_entity.pdbx_description
1 polymer ?
#
loop_
_entity_poly.entity_id
_entity_poly.type
_entity_poly.pdbx_seq_one_letter_code
_entity_poly.pdbx_strand_id
1 'polypeptide(L)'
;MMFRLFMGSFETIINDPECGSVMLLKLKLEHFYSRYLLSLKLSNSDILDVFQGLQFLPLDKITFLKVQCFMNLVEAMFTQVRYTAFLYNDQVVWSGLEPEDMQVVYNYLVSTLLPAHLEKELHGGSIPRNSPSPFTTSHYGKFVTGPASVNEPSLIGKSPKVFINYSTKPVSLYLVVYRALSATICLFVDKQTSLLIDFFKSLDSFLGPQLTTLVSSVAEQCSKHVIATPESCTKYLYFNKLNLAYKSTIHLDNRRCSNVLTTPEVLRIITDIYNDKNRLKEAGEIIIKTMSDYWVIGKLSNLREFFVIIQQKSASIIEIDDEVKRLCEKQLKSIFFH
;
A
#
# COMPACT_ATOMS: atom_id res chain seq x y z
N MET A 1 13.95 -3.13 -3.11
CA MET A 1 13.31 -1.95 -2.49
C MET A 1 13.34 -1.99 -0.96
N MET A 2 12.91 -3.07 -0.31
CA MET A 2 12.85 -3.15 1.16
C MET A 2 14.18 -2.88 1.89
N PHE A 3 15.31 -3.30 1.31
CA PHE A 3 16.64 -2.97 1.85
C PHE A 3 16.82 -1.45 2.01
N ARG A 4 16.47 -0.67 0.98
CA ARG A 4 16.61 0.79 1.00
C ARG A 4 15.83 1.41 2.16
N LEU A 5 14.62 0.93 2.42
CA LEU A 5 13.77 1.43 3.50
C LEU A 5 14.44 1.30 4.87
N PHE A 6 15.13 0.20 5.16
CA PHE A 6 15.70 -0.04 6.50
C PHE A 6 17.19 0.23 6.63
N MET A 7 17.94 0.22 5.53
CA MET A 7 19.40 0.32 5.53
C MET A 7 19.92 1.57 4.84
N GLY A 8 19.08 2.29 4.08
CA GLY A 8 19.47 3.41 3.22
C GLY A 8 19.87 2.95 1.81
N SER A 9 20.15 3.92 0.94
CA SER A 9 20.64 3.63 -0.42
C SER A 9 22.06 3.09 -0.40
N PHE A 10 22.45 2.34 -1.44
CA PHE A 10 23.82 1.84 -1.56
C PHE A 10 24.83 2.99 -1.64
N GLU A 11 24.49 4.04 -2.40
CA GLU A 11 25.32 5.24 -2.54
C GLU A 11 25.57 5.92 -1.20
N THR A 12 24.54 6.07 -0.36
CA THR A 12 24.69 6.66 0.97
C THR A 12 25.53 5.80 1.91
N ILE A 13 25.44 4.48 1.82
CA ILE A 13 26.25 3.58 2.64
C ILE A 13 27.73 3.62 2.22
N ILE A 14 28.01 3.69 0.92
CA ILE A 14 29.38 3.73 0.40
C ILE A 14 30.03 5.10 0.66
N ASN A 15 29.27 6.17 0.46
CA ASN A 15 29.75 7.56 0.56
C ASN A 15 29.57 8.15 1.97
N ASP A 16 29.27 7.33 2.98
CA ASP A 16 29.18 7.78 4.37
C ASP A 16 30.56 8.29 4.83
N PRO A 17 30.69 9.56 5.26
CA PRO A 17 31.98 10.15 5.58
C PRO A 17 32.65 9.56 6.82
N GLU A 18 31.90 8.91 7.73
CA GLU A 18 32.48 8.36 8.96
C GLU A 18 32.96 6.93 8.80
N CYS A 19 32.20 6.09 8.08
CA CYS A 19 32.46 4.64 8.01
C CYS A 19 32.15 4.01 6.64
N GLY A 20 31.92 4.84 5.62
CA GLY A 20 31.52 4.39 4.29
C GLY A 20 32.56 3.48 3.66
N SER A 21 32.13 2.28 3.28
CA SER A 21 32.98 1.33 2.57
C SER A 21 32.16 0.28 1.83
N VAL A 22 32.76 -0.29 0.78
CA VAL A 22 32.20 -1.45 0.08
C VAL A 22 32.05 -2.66 1.02
N MET A 23 32.96 -2.81 1.99
CA MET A 23 32.89 -3.88 2.98
C MET A 23 31.68 -3.72 3.90
N LEU A 24 31.40 -2.51 4.38
CA LEU A 24 30.20 -2.21 5.16
C LEU A 24 28.92 -2.52 4.38
N LEU A 25 28.87 -2.15 3.10
CA LEU A 25 27.73 -2.47 2.24
C LEU A 25 27.54 -4.00 2.13
N LYS A 26 28.62 -4.76 1.89
CA LYS A 26 28.54 -6.24 1.85
C LYS A 26 27.98 -6.82 3.14
N LEU A 27 28.48 -6.40 4.29
CA LEU A 27 27.99 -6.85 5.60
C LEU A 27 26.51 -6.53 5.81
N LYS A 28 26.07 -5.32 5.45
CA LYS A 28 24.64 -4.94 5.53
C LYS A 28 23.78 -5.77 4.59
N LEU A 29 24.23 -6.03 3.37
CA LEU A 29 23.53 -6.86 2.39
C LEU A 29 23.37 -8.28 2.90
N GLU A 30 24.45 -8.90 3.38
CA GLU A 30 24.43 -10.25 3.93
C GLU A 30 23.49 -10.35 5.15
N HIS A 31 23.61 -9.41 6.09
CA HIS A 31 22.74 -9.35 7.26
C HIS A 31 21.26 -9.21 6.89
N PHE A 32 20.93 -8.34 5.93
CA PHE A 32 19.55 -8.11 5.52
C PHE A 32 18.98 -9.30 4.74
N TYR A 33 19.67 -9.73 3.68
CA TYR A 33 19.16 -10.73 2.74
C TYR A 33 19.16 -12.15 3.31
N SER A 34 20.05 -12.48 4.24
CA SER A 34 20.02 -13.80 4.93
C SER A 34 18.67 -14.09 5.59
N ARG A 35 17.99 -13.07 6.13
CA ARG A 35 16.64 -13.21 6.71
C ARG A 35 15.54 -12.88 5.72
N TYR A 36 15.72 -11.81 4.93
CA TYR A 36 14.68 -11.34 4.02
C TYR A 36 14.31 -12.39 2.97
N LEU A 37 15.30 -13.09 2.40
CA LEU A 37 15.05 -14.13 1.39
C LEU A 37 14.19 -15.28 1.92
N LEU A 38 14.36 -15.64 3.20
CA LEU A 38 13.56 -16.69 3.86
C LEU A 38 12.11 -16.27 4.10
N SER A 39 11.82 -14.96 4.12
CA SER A 39 10.47 -14.44 4.30
C SER A 39 9.66 -14.31 3.00
N LEU A 40 10.30 -14.51 1.84
CA LEU A 40 9.66 -14.34 0.54
C LEU A 40 8.69 -15.50 0.24
N LYS A 41 7.42 -15.17 0.00
CA LYS A 41 6.37 -16.12 -0.38
C LYS A 41 6.20 -16.19 -1.91
N LEU A 42 7.24 -16.65 -2.61
CA LEU A 42 7.28 -16.65 -4.09
C LEU A 42 6.18 -17.50 -4.75
N SER A 43 5.68 -18.53 -4.06
CA SER A 43 4.61 -19.39 -4.58
C SER A 43 3.30 -18.65 -4.84
N ASN A 44 3.10 -17.53 -4.14
CA ASN A 44 1.87 -16.76 -4.19
C ASN A 44 2.08 -15.43 -4.93
N SER A 45 3.25 -15.23 -5.53
CA SER A 45 3.59 -13.99 -6.20
C SER A 45 2.98 -13.90 -7.59
N ASP A 46 2.52 -12.70 -7.94
CA ASP A 46 1.93 -12.43 -9.25
C ASP A 46 2.34 -11.07 -9.83
N ILE A 47 1.66 -10.65 -10.89
CA ILE A 47 1.93 -9.41 -11.61
C ILE A 47 1.87 -8.16 -10.71
N LEU A 48 1.08 -8.15 -9.63
CA LEU A 48 1.04 -7.03 -8.68
C LEU A 48 2.34 -6.93 -7.87
N ASP A 49 3.03 -8.03 -7.60
CA ASP A 49 4.34 -8.04 -6.96
C ASP A 49 5.46 -7.56 -7.89
N VAL A 50 5.22 -7.61 -9.20
CA VAL A 50 6.08 -7.02 -10.21
C VAL A 50 5.87 -5.51 -10.28
N PHE A 51 4.61 -5.04 -10.30
CA PHE A 51 4.31 -3.61 -10.33
C PHE A 51 4.66 -2.90 -9.02
N GLN A 52 4.43 -3.57 -7.89
CA GLN A 52 4.57 -3.02 -6.55
C GLN A 52 3.86 -1.67 -6.38
N GLY A 53 2.75 -1.43 -7.07
CA GLY A 53 2.11 -0.11 -7.11
C GLY A 53 1.47 0.34 -5.80
N LEU A 54 0.84 1.51 -5.84
CA LEU A 54 0.02 2.10 -4.78
C LEU A 54 -1.46 1.97 -5.15
N GLN A 55 -2.29 1.48 -4.24
CA GLN A 55 -3.74 1.47 -4.44
C GLN A 55 -4.32 2.71 -3.79
N PHE A 56 -4.93 3.59 -4.58
CA PHE A 56 -5.55 4.81 -4.07
C PHE A 56 -7.05 4.62 -3.83
N LEU A 57 -7.55 5.17 -2.72
CA LEU A 57 -8.97 5.25 -2.45
C LEU A 57 -9.52 6.59 -2.94
N PRO A 58 -10.36 6.62 -4.00
CA PRO A 58 -10.96 7.86 -4.45
C PRO A 58 -12.01 8.33 -3.43
N LEU A 59 -11.79 9.54 -2.90
CA LEU A 59 -12.76 10.24 -2.06
C LEU A 59 -13.35 11.45 -2.80
N ASP A 60 -14.52 11.89 -2.38
CA ASP A 60 -15.04 13.19 -2.84
C ASP A 60 -14.16 14.34 -2.31
N LYS A 61 -14.25 15.50 -2.96
CA LYS A 61 -13.40 16.66 -2.64
C LYS A 61 -13.48 17.10 -1.19
N ILE A 62 -14.67 17.02 -0.57
CA ILE A 62 -14.89 17.49 0.81
C ILE A 62 -14.28 16.50 1.79
N THR A 63 -14.54 15.20 1.61
CA THR A 63 -13.99 14.16 2.48
C THR A 63 -12.47 14.08 2.36
N PHE A 64 -11.92 14.18 1.14
CA PHE A 64 -10.48 14.28 0.93
C PHE A 64 -9.86 15.48 1.66
N LEU A 65 -10.48 16.67 1.53
CA LEU A 65 -9.97 17.87 2.19
C LEU A 65 -10.01 17.73 3.72
N LYS A 66 -11.02 17.08 4.29
CA LYS A 66 -11.06 16.77 5.73
C LYS A 66 -9.87 15.92 6.16
N VAL A 67 -9.53 14.87 5.39
CA VAL A 67 -8.35 14.02 5.65
C VAL A 67 -7.08 14.85 5.58
N GLN A 68 -6.91 15.65 4.53
CA GLN A 68 -5.74 16.50 4.35
C GLN A 68 -5.59 17.55 5.47
N CYS A 69 -6.67 18.24 5.84
CA CYS A 69 -6.66 19.20 6.95
C CYS A 69 -6.28 18.53 8.27
N PHE A 70 -6.77 17.32 8.52
CA PHE A 70 -6.41 16.56 9.71
C PHE A 70 -4.92 16.17 9.71
N MET A 71 -4.37 15.72 8.59
CA MET A 71 -2.92 15.43 8.47
C MET A 71 -2.07 16.69 8.68
N ASN A 72 -2.44 17.81 8.06
CA ASN A 72 -1.77 19.09 8.25
C ASN A 72 -1.81 19.55 9.73
N LEU A 73 -2.94 19.32 10.41
CA LEU A 73 -3.07 19.65 11.82
C LEU A 73 -2.17 18.76 12.69
N VAL A 74 -2.05 17.46 12.37
CA VAL A 74 -1.10 16.56 13.06
C VAL A 74 0.33 17.07 12.90
N GLU A 75 0.75 17.42 11.68
CA GLU A 75 2.10 17.95 11.42
C GLU A 75 2.34 19.31 12.12
N ALA A 76 1.32 20.15 12.23
CA ALA A 76 1.41 21.43 12.96
C ALA A 76 1.50 21.25 14.48
N MET A 77 0.75 20.31 15.05
CA MET A 77 0.70 20.06 16.50
C MET A 77 1.91 19.28 17.00
N PHE A 78 2.47 18.39 16.17
CA PHE A 78 3.61 17.56 16.49
C PHE A 78 4.76 17.88 15.54
N THR A 79 5.49 18.96 15.83
CA THR A 79 6.59 19.45 14.98
C THR A 79 7.74 18.45 14.78
N GLN A 80 7.80 17.39 15.59
CA GLN A 80 8.74 16.28 15.42
C GLN A 80 8.33 15.33 14.28
N VAL A 81 7.04 15.31 13.91
CA VAL A 81 6.51 14.57 12.76
C VAL A 81 6.84 15.35 11.51
N ARG A 82 7.73 14.81 10.68
CA ARG A 82 8.18 15.45 9.44
C ARG A 82 7.23 15.24 8.29
N TYR A 83 6.64 14.04 8.25
CA TYR A 83 5.71 13.64 7.20
C TYR A 83 4.65 12.75 7.81
N THR A 84 3.52 12.69 7.14
CA THR A 84 2.45 11.75 7.46
C THR A 84 2.06 10.94 6.22
N ALA A 85 1.28 9.88 6.42
CA ALA A 85 0.47 9.27 5.37
C ALA A 85 -0.82 8.71 5.98
N PHE A 86 -1.91 8.73 5.22
CA PHE A 86 -3.22 8.24 5.64
C PHE A 86 -3.71 7.16 4.68
N LEU A 87 -4.03 6.00 5.24
CA LEU A 87 -4.63 4.88 4.53
C LEU A 87 -6.00 4.54 5.14
N TYR A 88 -6.91 4.08 4.30
CA TYR A 88 -8.20 3.53 4.71
C TYR A 88 -8.44 2.20 3.99
N ASN A 89 -8.77 1.14 4.74
CA ASN A 89 -8.86 -0.23 4.21
C ASN A 89 -7.61 -0.62 3.40
N ASP A 90 -6.43 -0.29 3.93
CA ASP A 90 -5.13 -0.53 3.31
C ASP A 90 -4.92 0.21 1.97
N GLN A 91 -5.80 1.13 1.57
CA GLN A 91 -5.65 1.98 0.37
C GLN A 91 -5.18 3.39 0.77
N VAL A 92 -4.29 3.97 -0.02
CA VAL A 92 -3.76 5.32 0.19
C VAL A 92 -4.83 6.35 -0.13
N VAL A 93 -5.13 7.22 0.83
CA VAL A 93 -5.94 8.42 0.58
C VAL A 93 -5.01 9.61 0.38
N TRP A 94 -4.03 9.77 1.26
CA TRP A 94 -3.11 10.90 1.26
C TRP A 94 -1.72 10.46 1.70
N SER A 95 -0.68 11.07 1.13
CA SER A 95 0.72 10.84 1.48
C SER A 95 1.49 12.15 1.36
N GLY A 96 2.28 12.48 2.39
CA GLY A 96 3.26 13.57 2.36
C GLY A 96 4.60 13.15 1.74
N LEU A 97 4.76 11.88 1.37
CA LEU A 97 5.95 11.34 0.72
C LEU A 97 5.82 11.31 -0.80
N GLU A 98 6.96 11.40 -1.49
CA GLU A 98 7.07 11.14 -2.94
C GLU A 98 6.61 9.72 -3.28
N PRO A 99 6.04 9.48 -4.49
CA PRO A 99 5.47 8.18 -4.87
C PRO A 99 6.44 7.01 -4.70
N GLU A 100 7.72 7.19 -5.04
CA GLU A 100 8.75 6.15 -4.97
C GLU A 100 9.07 5.74 -3.53
N ASP A 101 9.12 6.70 -2.61
CA ASP A 101 9.32 6.41 -1.18
C ASP A 101 8.06 5.78 -0.59
N MET A 102 6.88 6.34 -0.92
CA MET A 102 5.61 5.80 -0.47
C MET A 102 5.39 4.38 -0.99
N GLN A 103 5.86 4.04 -2.19
CA GLN A 103 5.79 2.69 -2.76
C GLN A 103 6.43 1.65 -1.84
N VAL A 104 7.64 1.93 -1.37
CA VAL A 104 8.38 0.99 -0.52
C VAL A 104 7.73 0.89 0.86
N VAL A 105 7.30 2.02 1.42
CA VAL A 105 6.57 2.04 2.69
C VAL A 105 5.26 1.27 2.57
N TYR A 106 4.47 1.53 1.54
CA TYR A 106 3.18 0.87 1.30
C TYR A 106 3.34 -0.65 1.19
N ASN A 107 4.34 -1.12 0.45
CA ASN A 107 4.64 -2.55 0.35
C ASN A 107 4.99 -3.14 1.73
N TYR A 108 5.78 -2.44 2.54
CA TYR A 108 6.06 -2.88 3.91
C TYR A 108 4.81 -2.93 4.79
N LEU A 109 3.94 -1.91 4.70
CA LEU A 109 2.71 -1.82 5.48
C LEU A 109 1.76 -2.98 5.16
N VAL A 110 1.41 -3.13 3.88
CA VAL A 110 0.35 -4.05 3.44
C VAL A 110 0.83 -5.50 3.36
N SER A 111 2.10 -5.74 3.01
CA SER A 111 2.62 -7.10 2.84
C SER A 111 3.23 -7.69 4.11
N THR A 112 3.57 -6.87 5.11
CA THR A 112 4.29 -7.35 6.31
C THR A 112 3.70 -6.81 7.61
N LEU A 113 3.66 -5.50 7.79
CA LEU A 113 3.36 -4.91 9.11
C LEU A 113 1.91 -5.13 9.55
N LEU A 114 0.94 -4.74 8.72
CA LEU A 114 -0.48 -4.80 9.04
C LEU A 114 -1.00 -6.24 9.14
N PRO A 115 -0.64 -7.18 8.23
CA PRO A 115 -0.99 -8.59 8.39
C PRO A 115 -0.43 -9.20 9.67
N ALA A 116 0.85 -8.98 9.98
CA ALA A 116 1.47 -9.52 11.19
C ALA A 116 0.84 -8.95 12.47
N HIS A 117 0.40 -7.69 12.45
CA HIS A 117 -0.33 -7.09 13.57
C HIS A 117 -1.72 -7.71 13.73
N LEU A 118 -2.47 -7.90 12.64
CA LEU A 118 -3.79 -8.52 12.68
C LEU A 118 -3.71 -9.99 13.15
N GLU A 119 -2.72 -10.76 12.69
CA GLU A 119 -2.49 -12.12 13.16
C GLU A 119 -2.22 -12.16 14.67
N LYS A 120 -1.45 -11.21 15.21
CA LYS A 120 -1.23 -11.09 16.66
C LYS A 120 -2.52 -10.79 17.43
N GLU A 121 -3.39 -9.92 16.91
CA GLU A 121 -4.70 -9.64 17.54
C GLU A 121 -5.61 -10.88 17.53
N LEU A 122 -5.59 -11.68 16.45
CA LEU A 122 -6.41 -12.89 16.33
C LEU A 122 -5.91 -14.05 17.21
N HIS A 123 -4.59 -14.25 17.31
CA HIS A 123 -4.00 -15.32 18.13
C HIS A 123 -3.87 -14.93 19.62
N GLY A 124 -3.99 -13.65 19.96
CA GLY A 124 -4.08 -13.14 21.33
C GLY A 124 -5.43 -13.42 22.02
N GLY A 125 -6.08 -14.55 21.69
CA GLY A 125 -7.42 -14.95 22.14
C GLY A 125 -7.62 -15.14 23.65
N SER A 126 -6.64 -14.80 24.47
CA SER A 126 -6.84 -14.46 25.87
C SER A 126 -6.84 -12.94 25.98
N ILE A 127 -8.04 -12.36 26.05
CA ILE A 127 -8.29 -11.02 26.59
C ILE A 127 -7.28 -10.81 27.73
N PRO A 128 -6.35 -9.84 27.66
CA PRO A 128 -5.47 -9.56 28.78
C PRO A 128 -6.39 -9.35 29.97
N ARG A 129 -6.16 -10.06 31.08
CA ARG A 129 -6.97 -9.95 32.32
C ARG A 129 -7.07 -8.51 32.84
N ASN A 130 -6.21 -7.61 32.33
CA ASN A 130 -6.15 -6.17 32.58
C ASN A 130 -6.30 -5.30 31.32
N SER A 131 -6.79 -5.83 30.20
CA SER A 131 -7.20 -4.96 29.09
C SER A 131 -8.39 -4.13 29.58
N PRO A 132 -8.36 -2.80 29.44
CA PRO A 132 -9.52 -1.98 29.74
C PRO A 132 -10.67 -2.56 28.92
N SER A 133 -11.81 -2.76 29.57
CA SER A 133 -13.04 -3.15 28.88
C SER A 133 -13.19 -2.30 27.61
N PRO A 134 -13.66 -2.87 26.47
CA PRO A 134 -13.95 -2.09 25.27
C PRO A 134 -14.96 -0.96 25.51
N PHE A 135 -15.59 -0.92 26.70
CA PHE A 135 -16.46 0.15 27.19
C PHE A 135 -15.75 1.23 28.02
N THR A 136 -14.44 1.14 28.25
CA THR A 136 -13.66 2.11 29.08
C THR A 136 -12.64 2.93 28.29
N THR A 137 -12.34 2.59 27.04
CA THR A 137 -11.47 3.39 26.16
C THR A 137 -12.32 4.46 25.45
N SER A 138 -11.92 5.72 25.54
CA SER A 138 -12.64 6.85 24.91
C SER A 138 -12.60 6.85 23.37
N HIS A 139 -11.74 6.02 22.76
CA HIS A 139 -11.61 5.87 21.31
C HIS A 139 -11.08 4.49 20.92
N TYR A 140 -11.18 4.14 19.63
CA TYR A 140 -10.76 2.86 19.07
C TYR A 140 -9.30 2.80 18.58
N GLY A 141 -8.54 3.88 18.76
CA GLY A 141 -7.18 3.98 18.27
C GLY A 141 -6.14 3.19 19.09
N LYS A 142 -5.14 2.64 18.39
CA LYS A 142 -4.03 1.84 18.93
C LYS A 142 -2.76 2.02 18.11
N PHE A 143 -1.59 1.85 18.74
CA PHE A 143 -0.32 1.79 18.03
C PHE A 143 -0.05 0.41 17.43
N VAL A 144 0.31 0.38 16.15
CA VAL A 144 0.82 -0.81 15.43
C VAL A 144 2.33 -0.92 15.59
N THR A 145 3.03 0.22 15.54
CA THR A 145 4.45 0.34 15.92
C THR A 145 4.59 1.35 17.06
N GLY A 146 5.39 1.01 18.07
CA GLY A 146 5.48 1.77 19.32
C GLY A 146 5.12 0.92 20.53
N PRO A 147 4.69 1.53 21.65
CA PRO A 147 4.33 0.79 22.86
C PRO A 147 3.10 -0.09 22.64
N ALA A 148 3.13 -1.32 23.15
CA ALA A 148 2.01 -2.27 23.04
C ALA A 148 0.74 -1.78 23.75
N SER A 149 0.92 -0.96 24.79
CA SER A 149 -0.15 -0.24 25.46
C SER A 149 0.40 1.08 25.98
N VAL A 150 -0.39 2.16 25.87
CA VAL A 150 -0.07 3.48 26.40
C VAL A 150 0.07 3.47 27.94
N ASN A 151 -0.51 2.45 28.58
CA ASN A 151 -0.50 2.24 30.03
C ASN A 151 0.63 1.31 30.51
N GLU A 152 1.38 0.66 29.61
CA GLU A 152 2.50 -0.24 29.96
C GLU A 152 3.83 0.30 29.40
N PRO A 153 4.61 1.04 30.21
CA PRO A 153 5.88 1.65 29.77
C PRO A 153 7.02 0.65 29.52
N SER A 154 6.85 -0.62 29.92
CA SER A 154 7.89 -1.66 29.88
C SER A 154 8.15 -2.25 28.48
N LEU A 155 7.26 -2.00 27.51
CA LEU A 155 7.34 -2.52 26.15
C LEU A 155 7.25 -1.40 25.11
N ILE A 156 8.06 -0.33 25.26
CA ILE A 156 8.27 0.64 24.17
C ILE A 156 8.86 -0.14 22.99
N GLY A 157 7.99 -0.60 22.09
CA GLY A 157 8.39 -1.26 20.86
C GLY A 157 9.30 -0.32 20.09
N LYS A 158 10.47 -0.80 19.68
CA LYS A 158 11.41 -0.05 18.85
C LYS A 158 10.69 0.30 17.56
N SER A 159 10.17 1.52 17.46
CA SER A 159 9.57 2.03 16.24
C SER A 159 10.61 1.87 15.12
N PRO A 160 10.27 1.21 14.00
CA PRO A 160 11.24 0.89 12.98
C PRO A 160 11.89 2.18 12.46
N LYS A 161 13.21 2.16 12.38
CA LYS A 161 13.97 3.21 11.73
C LYS A 161 13.90 3.00 10.22
N VAL A 162 13.41 4.00 9.51
CA VAL A 162 13.26 3.98 8.06
C VAL A 162 14.10 5.09 7.41
N PHE A 163 14.41 4.91 6.14
CA PHE A 163 15.13 5.85 5.29
C PHE A 163 14.25 6.25 4.12
N ILE A 164 14.04 7.55 3.97
CA ILE A 164 13.18 8.18 2.96
C ILE A 164 14.07 9.15 2.16
N ASN A 165 14.05 9.09 0.83
CA ASN A 165 14.90 9.94 -0.02
C ASN A 165 14.15 11.21 -0.41
N TYR A 166 14.19 12.22 0.46
CA TYR A 166 13.58 13.50 0.12
C TYR A 166 14.59 14.46 -0.54
N SER A 167 14.25 15.01 -1.71
CA SER A 167 14.97 16.12 -2.35
C SER A 167 16.50 15.91 -2.53
N THR A 168 16.90 14.69 -2.89
CA THR A 168 18.29 14.19 -3.16
C THR A 168 19.06 13.57 -1.99
N LYS A 169 18.66 13.74 -0.73
CA LYS A 169 19.37 13.12 0.42
C LYS A 169 18.47 12.21 1.25
N PRO A 170 18.88 10.96 1.53
CA PRO A 170 18.16 10.10 2.46
C PRO A 170 18.14 10.70 3.86
N VAL A 171 16.94 10.87 4.39
CA VAL A 171 16.70 11.22 5.78
C VAL A 171 16.29 9.96 6.51
N SER A 172 16.83 9.76 7.70
CA SER A 172 16.43 8.67 8.56
C SER A 172 15.43 9.14 9.61
N LEU A 173 14.32 8.42 9.71
CA LEU A 173 13.15 8.75 10.53
C LEU A 173 12.69 7.51 11.29
N TYR A 174 11.91 7.70 12.35
CA TYR A 174 11.15 6.64 12.98
C TYR A 174 9.77 6.55 12.34
N LEU A 175 9.33 5.34 12.00
CA LEU A 175 7.98 5.08 11.50
C LEU A 175 7.07 4.66 12.67
N VAL A 176 6.20 5.56 13.09
CA VAL A 176 5.12 5.30 14.06
C VAL A 176 3.83 5.09 13.30
N VAL A 177 3.19 3.94 13.49
CA VAL A 177 1.95 3.57 12.80
C VAL A 177 0.85 3.48 13.84
N TYR A 178 -0.21 4.26 13.64
CA TYR A 178 -1.37 4.34 14.50
C TYR A 178 -2.61 3.90 13.72
N ARG A 179 -3.45 3.07 14.31
CA ARG A 179 -4.63 2.51 13.63
C ARG A 179 -5.86 2.71 14.49
N ALA A 180 -6.96 3.15 13.89
CA ALA A 180 -8.28 3.12 14.50
C ALA A 180 -9.28 2.59 13.47
N LEU A 181 -9.99 1.51 13.80
CA LEU A 181 -10.92 0.84 12.89
C LEU A 181 -10.22 0.48 11.55
N SER A 182 -10.75 0.98 10.43
CA SER A 182 -10.24 0.80 9.08
C SER A 182 -9.18 1.81 8.66
N ALA A 183 -8.89 2.84 9.45
CA ALA A 183 -7.88 3.84 9.10
C ALA A 183 -6.52 3.54 9.75
N THR A 184 -5.48 3.79 8.98
CA THR A 184 -4.08 3.68 9.38
C THR A 184 -3.37 5.00 9.09
N ILE A 185 -2.79 5.61 10.11
CA ILE A 185 -1.93 6.78 10.01
C ILE A 185 -0.48 6.33 10.16
N CYS A 186 0.36 6.76 9.24
CA CYS A 186 1.81 6.65 9.35
C CYS A 186 2.37 8.02 9.70
N LEU A 187 3.19 8.08 10.76
CA LEU A 187 3.89 9.27 11.21
C LEU A 187 5.39 9.02 11.04
N PHE A 188 6.07 9.87 10.30
CA PHE A 188 7.51 9.81 10.08
C PHE A 188 8.18 10.83 11.00
N VAL A 189 8.60 10.35 12.17
CA VAL A 189 9.14 11.18 13.26
C VAL A 189 10.64 11.34 13.10
N ASP A 190 11.15 12.53 13.39
CA ASP A 190 12.58 12.80 13.32
C ASP A 190 13.39 11.84 14.22
N LYS A 191 14.51 11.30 13.70
CA LYS A 191 15.40 10.38 14.44
C LYS A 191 16.00 11.00 15.70
N GLN A 192 16.09 12.34 15.78
CA GLN A 192 16.59 13.01 16.98
C GLN A 192 15.55 13.07 18.11
N THR A 193 14.30 12.73 17.84
CA THR A 193 13.22 12.76 18.82
C THR A 193 13.33 11.58 19.77
N SER A 194 13.28 11.85 21.07
CA SER A 194 13.16 10.81 22.09
C SER A 194 11.73 10.26 22.11
N LEU A 195 11.55 9.04 21.60
CA LEU A 195 10.26 8.34 21.59
C LEU A 195 9.91 7.78 22.98
N LEU A 196 9.67 8.67 23.93
CA LEU A 196 9.26 8.33 25.30
C LEU A 196 7.76 8.09 25.39
N ILE A 197 7.32 7.42 26.47
CA ILE A 197 5.91 7.08 26.66
C ILE A 197 4.99 8.30 26.64
N ASP A 198 5.45 9.46 27.12
CA ASP A 198 4.66 10.70 27.17
C ASP A 198 4.38 11.27 25.77
N PHE A 199 5.31 11.09 24.83
CA PHE A 199 5.09 11.43 23.43
C PHE A 199 3.95 10.58 22.84
N PHE A 200 3.96 9.27 23.08
CA PHE A 200 2.90 8.37 22.62
C PHE A 200 1.56 8.64 23.30
N LYS A 201 1.55 8.98 24.60
CA LYS A 201 0.33 9.40 25.32
C LYS A 201 -0.29 10.66 24.72
N SER A 202 0.54 11.66 24.42
CA SER A 202 0.09 12.90 23.78
C SER A 202 -0.49 12.64 22.39
N LEU A 203 0.20 11.83 21.57
CA LEU A 203 -0.29 11.40 20.26
C LEU A 203 -1.63 10.66 20.36
N ASP A 204 -1.75 9.69 21.26
CA ASP A 204 -2.96 8.88 21.42
C ASP A 204 -4.17 9.73 21.82
N SER A 205 -3.99 10.59 22.82
CA SER A 205 -5.03 11.51 23.28
C SER A 205 -5.51 12.48 22.19
N PHE A 206 -4.63 12.84 21.25
CA PHE A 206 -4.97 13.72 20.13
C PHE A 206 -5.59 12.95 18.95
N LEU A 207 -4.95 11.87 18.51
CA LEU A 207 -5.31 11.11 17.31
C LEU A 207 -6.57 10.29 17.52
N GLY A 208 -6.70 9.60 18.65
CA GLY A 208 -7.77 8.63 18.87
C GLY A 208 -9.19 9.18 18.63
N PRO A 209 -9.60 10.27 19.32
CA PRO A 209 -10.95 10.83 19.16
C PRO A 209 -11.21 11.40 17.76
N GLN A 210 -10.23 12.13 17.21
CA GLN A 210 -10.36 12.81 15.91
C GLN A 210 -10.38 11.80 14.76
N LEU A 211 -9.51 10.79 14.81
CA LEU A 211 -9.44 9.74 13.82
C LEU A 211 -10.73 8.91 13.79
N THR A 212 -11.28 8.59 14.96
CA THR A 212 -12.55 7.84 15.04
C THR A 212 -13.69 8.60 14.33
N THR A 213 -13.77 9.93 14.54
CA THR A 213 -14.77 10.78 13.88
C THR A 213 -14.54 10.88 12.36
N LEU A 214 -13.28 11.03 11.94
CA LEU A 214 -12.91 11.10 10.53
C LEU A 214 -13.22 9.78 9.80
N VAL A 215 -12.93 8.64 10.42
CA VAL A 215 -13.24 7.31 9.88
C VAL A 215 -14.72 7.17 9.56
N SER A 216 -15.61 7.61 10.44
CA SER A 216 -17.06 7.55 10.17
C SER A 216 -17.45 8.34 8.91
N SER A 217 -16.84 9.50 8.69
CA SER A 217 -17.09 10.31 7.48
C SER A 217 -16.60 9.59 6.21
N VAL A 218 -15.41 8.98 6.25
CA VAL A 218 -14.84 8.22 5.13
C VAL A 218 -15.66 6.96 4.85
N ALA A 219 -16.07 6.24 5.90
CA ALA A 219 -16.89 5.05 5.80
C ALA A 219 -18.24 5.34 5.13
N GLU A 220 -18.91 6.42 5.53
CA GLU A 220 -20.21 6.83 4.95
C GLU A 220 -20.11 7.07 3.43
N GLN A 221 -19.03 7.70 2.97
CA GLN A 221 -18.82 7.91 1.54
C GLN A 221 -18.48 6.59 0.81
N CYS A 222 -17.69 5.72 1.43
CA CYS A 222 -17.36 4.42 0.84
C CYS A 222 -18.61 3.56 0.66
N SER A 223 -19.53 3.55 1.62
CA SER A 223 -20.82 2.84 1.51
C SER A 223 -21.68 3.31 0.33
N LYS A 224 -21.59 4.59 -0.07
CA LYS A 224 -22.29 5.13 -1.24
C LYS A 224 -21.74 4.60 -2.57
N HIS A 225 -20.50 4.10 -2.59
CA HIS A 225 -19.84 3.55 -3.79
C HIS A 225 -19.93 2.03 -3.88
N VAL A 226 -20.42 1.34 -2.85
CA VAL A 226 -20.72 -0.10 -2.88
C VAL A 226 -22.07 -0.32 -3.59
N ILE A 227 -22.14 0.02 -4.87
CA ILE A 227 -23.15 -0.60 -5.74
C ILE A 227 -22.55 -1.97 -6.07
N ALA A 228 -23.17 -3.03 -5.55
CA ALA A 228 -22.81 -4.41 -5.85
C ALA A 228 -22.75 -4.58 -7.37
N THR A 229 -21.54 -4.57 -7.93
CA THR A 229 -21.34 -5.04 -9.29
C THR A 229 -21.66 -6.53 -9.27
N PRO A 230 -22.65 -7.01 -10.03
CA PRO A 230 -22.80 -8.44 -10.23
C PRO A 230 -21.45 -8.98 -10.70
N GLU A 231 -21.10 -10.21 -10.30
CA GLU A 231 -19.86 -10.87 -10.71
C GLU A 231 -19.68 -10.73 -12.23
N SER A 232 -18.92 -9.75 -12.67
CA SER A 232 -18.74 -9.51 -14.09
C SER A 232 -17.75 -10.55 -14.59
N CYS A 233 -18.12 -11.24 -15.67
CA CYS A 233 -17.19 -12.12 -16.38
C CYS A 233 -15.93 -11.37 -16.86
N THR A 234 -16.00 -10.03 -16.91
CA THR A 234 -14.88 -9.12 -17.18
C THR A 234 -14.12 -8.77 -15.91
N LYS A 235 -12.82 -9.05 -15.89
CA LYS A 235 -11.86 -8.61 -14.85
C LYS A 235 -10.80 -7.73 -15.47
N TYR A 236 -10.15 -6.88 -14.68
CA TYR A 236 -9.08 -6.03 -15.19
C TYR A 236 -8.00 -5.72 -14.16
N LEU A 237 -6.87 -5.28 -14.69
CA LEU A 237 -5.74 -4.74 -13.96
C LEU A 237 -5.23 -3.50 -14.69
N TYR A 238 -5.19 -2.39 -13.99
CA TYR A 238 -4.64 -1.12 -14.46
C TYR A 238 -3.42 -0.76 -13.62
N PHE A 239 -2.36 -0.28 -14.28
CA PHE A 239 -1.18 0.26 -13.64
C PHE A 239 -0.71 1.54 -14.35
N ASN A 240 -0.38 2.56 -13.58
CA ASN A 240 0.16 3.81 -14.05
C ASN A 240 1.60 3.98 -13.56
N LYS A 241 2.58 3.95 -14.46
CA LYS A 241 3.98 4.13 -14.05
C LYS A 241 4.30 5.53 -13.55
N LEU A 242 3.54 6.55 -13.95
CA LEU A 242 3.85 7.94 -13.60
C LEU A 242 3.63 8.27 -12.13
N ASN A 243 2.59 7.68 -11.52
CA ASN A 243 2.26 7.89 -10.10
C ASN A 243 2.21 6.58 -9.32
N LEU A 244 2.65 5.48 -9.95
CA LEU A 244 2.65 4.13 -9.41
C LEU A 244 1.27 3.60 -9.02
N ALA A 245 0.18 4.26 -9.41
CA ALA A 245 -1.17 3.86 -9.04
C ALA A 245 -1.57 2.55 -9.74
N TYR A 246 -2.20 1.63 -9.03
CA TYR A 246 -2.84 0.47 -9.63
C TYR A 246 -4.29 0.30 -9.19
N LYS A 247 -5.07 -0.39 -10.03
CA LYS A 247 -6.44 -0.83 -9.74
C LYS A 247 -6.60 -2.24 -10.29
N SER A 248 -7.13 -3.16 -9.49
CA SER A 248 -7.30 -4.56 -9.88
C SER A 248 -8.67 -5.07 -9.43
N THR A 249 -9.29 -5.89 -10.27
CA THR A 249 -10.40 -6.78 -9.89
C THR A 249 -10.00 -8.25 -10.01
N ILE A 250 -8.71 -8.53 -10.20
CA ILE A 250 -8.16 -9.89 -10.26
C ILE A 250 -8.03 -10.47 -8.85
N HIS A 251 -8.11 -9.65 -7.80
CA HIS A 251 -7.95 -10.02 -6.41
C HIS A 251 -9.18 -9.60 -5.60
N LEU A 252 -9.67 -10.47 -4.70
CA LEU A 252 -10.80 -10.20 -3.81
C LEU A 252 -10.47 -9.17 -2.73
N ASP A 253 -9.24 -9.18 -2.24
CA ASP A 253 -8.74 -8.31 -1.20
C ASP A 253 -7.59 -7.43 -1.69
N ASN A 254 -7.40 -6.29 -1.02
CA ASN A 254 -6.23 -5.43 -1.24
C ASN A 254 -4.93 -6.12 -0.80
N ARG A 255 -5.03 -7.30 -0.19
CA ARG A 255 -3.91 -8.12 0.25
C ARG A 255 -3.45 -8.97 -0.93
N ARG A 256 -2.21 -8.77 -1.35
CA ARG A 256 -1.58 -9.38 -2.53
C ARG A 256 -1.33 -10.88 -2.41
N CYS A 257 -2.12 -11.60 -1.62
CA CYS A 257 -1.85 -12.99 -1.27
C CYS A 257 -3.13 -13.81 -1.18
N SER A 258 -3.24 -14.77 -2.10
CA SER A 258 -4.08 -15.98 -2.02
C SER A 258 -5.52 -15.91 -2.55
N ASN A 259 -6.10 -14.74 -2.84
CA ASN A 259 -7.50 -14.63 -3.29
C ASN A 259 -7.62 -14.14 -4.75
N VAL A 260 -6.92 -14.81 -5.66
CA VAL A 260 -6.97 -14.51 -7.09
C VAL A 260 -8.28 -15.04 -7.68
N LEU A 261 -9.01 -14.16 -8.36
CA LEU A 261 -10.29 -14.42 -9.03
C LEU A 261 -10.12 -14.96 -10.47
N THR A 262 -8.91 -15.32 -10.90
CA THR A 262 -8.64 -15.82 -12.24
C THR A 262 -7.77 -17.08 -12.21
N THR A 263 -7.70 -17.80 -13.32
CA THR A 263 -6.93 -19.04 -13.41
C THR A 263 -5.42 -18.76 -13.48
N PRO A 264 -4.57 -19.71 -13.04
CA PRO A 264 -3.12 -19.59 -13.21
C PRO A 264 -2.67 -19.44 -14.67
N GLU A 265 -3.41 -20.04 -15.61
CA GLU A 265 -3.17 -19.88 -17.06
C GLU A 265 -3.29 -18.41 -17.47
N VAL A 266 -4.37 -17.73 -17.05
CA VAL A 266 -4.58 -16.31 -17.36
C VAL A 266 -3.50 -15.43 -16.74
N LEU A 267 -3.08 -15.70 -15.50
CA LEU A 267 -1.98 -14.96 -14.86
C LEU A 267 -0.65 -15.12 -15.60
N ARG A 268 -0.35 -16.33 -16.10
CA ARG A 268 0.83 -16.56 -16.94
C ARG A 268 0.75 -15.74 -18.23
N ILE A 269 -0.40 -15.75 -18.91
CA ILE A 269 -0.60 -14.97 -20.13
C ILE A 269 -0.40 -13.47 -19.87
N ILE A 270 -0.93 -12.93 -18.78
CA ILE A 270 -0.70 -11.52 -18.39
C ILE A 270 0.80 -11.25 -18.21
N THR A 271 1.51 -12.17 -17.58
CA THR A 271 2.96 -12.07 -17.36
C THR A 271 3.74 -12.14 -18.67
N ASP A 272 3.34 -13.02 -19.59
CA ASP A 272 3.95 -13.16 -20.91
C ASP A 272 3.74 -11.89 -21.73
N ILE A 273 2.52 -11.34 -21.76
CA ILE A 273 2.22 -10.06 -22.40
C ILE A 273 3.04 -8.93 -21.78
N TYR A 274 3.17 -8.91 -20.45
CA TYR A 274 3.97 -7.92 -19.73
C TYR A 274 5.46 -8.01 -20.10
N ASN A 275 6.02 -9.22 -20.27
CA ASN A 275 7.40 -9.40 -20.70
C ASN A 275 7.60 -9.00 -22.17
N ASP A 276 6.60 -9.23 -23.01
CA ASP A 276 6.61 -8.86 -24.42
C ASP A 276 6.32 -7.37 -24.68
N LYS A 277 6.03 -6.58 -23.64
CA LYS A 277 5.67 -5.15 -23.80
C LYS A 277 6.71 -4.31 -24.52
N ASN A 278 7.99 -4.70 -24.47
CA ASN A 278 9.07 -4.00 -25.18
C ASN A 278 8.85 -4.01 -26.70
N ARG A 279 8.05 -4.95 -27.22
CA ARG A 279 7.65 -5.02 -28.62
C ARG A 279 6.61 -3.96 -29.00
N LEU A 280 5.88 -3.41 -28.04
CA LEU A 280 4.75 -2.48 -28.24
C LEU A 280 5.16 -1.00 -28.30
N LYS A 281 6.46 -0.67 -28.32
CA LYS A 281 6.98 0.72 -28.33
C LYS A 281 6.24 1.61 -27.31
N GLU A 282 5.67 2.73 -27.74
CA GLU A 282 5.02 3.74 -26.88
C GLU A 282 3.52 3.47 -26.64
N ALA A 283 2.85 2.81 -27.60
CA ALA A 283 1.45 2.45 -27.52
C ALA A 283 1.16 1.23 -28.39
N GLY A 284 0.32 0.32 -27.89
CA GLY A 284 -0.10 -0.86 -28.62
C GLY A 284 -0.97 -1.78 -27.78
N GLU A 285 -1.44 -2.86 -28.41
CA GLU A 285 -2.24 -3.88 -27.75
C GLU A 285 -1.85 -5.28 -28.21
N ILE A 286 -1.96 -6.25 -27.30
CA ILE A 286 -1.82 -7.68 -27.56
C ILE A 286 -3.10 -8.35 -27.08
N ILE A 287 -3.70 -9.14 -27.95
CA ILE A 287 -4.94 -9.88 -27.68
C ILE A 287 -4.64 -11.37 -27.82
N ILE A 288 -4.93 -12.15 -26.78
CA ILE A 288 -4.73 -13.60 -26.76
C ILE A 288 -6.06 -14.28 -26.42
N LYS A 289 -6.48 -15.23 -27.26
CA LYS A 289 -7.63 -16.11 -27.03
C LYS A 289 -7.15 -17.51 -26.65
N THR A 290 -7.60 -18.03 -25.51
CA THR A 290 -7.28 -19.39 -25.08
C THR A 290 -8.31 -20.40 -25.57
N MET A 291 -7.94 -21.69 -25.52
CA MET A 291 -8.87 -22.80 -25.81
C MET A 291 -10.00 -22.91 -24.78
N SER A 292 -9.81 -22.33 -23.59
CA SER A 292 -10.77 -22.29 -22.49
C SER A 292 -11.71 -21.07 -22.56
N ASP A 293 -11.86 -20.47 -23.75
CA ASP A 293 -12.71 -19.29 -24.03
C ASP A 293 -12.36 -18.03 -23.20
N TYR A 294 -11.10 -17.88 -22.78
CA TYR A 294 -10.61 -16.63 -22.20
C TYR A 294 -10.02 -15.72 -23.27
N TRP A 295 -10.36 -14.45 -23.19
CA TRP A 295 -9.72 -13.35 -23.91
C TRP A 295 -8.89 -12.55 -22.92
N VAL A 296 -7.58 -12.47 -23.16
CA VAL A 296 -6.65 -11.67 -22.37
C VAL A 296 -6.08 -10.59 -23.27
N ILE A 297 -6.38 -9.35 -22.92
CA ILE A 297 -5.98 -8.15 -23.65
C ILE A 297 -4.98 -7.41 -22.79
N GLY A 298 -3.82 -7.07 -23.33
CA GLY A 298 -2.89 -6.13 -22.70
C GLY A 298 -2.71 -4.91 -23.58
N LYS A 299 -3.06 -3.75 -23.06
CA LYS A 299 -2.97 -2.45 -23.72
C LYS A 299 -1.93 -1.58 -23.03
N LEU A 300 -1.01 -1.05 -23.80
CA LEU A 300 0.00 -0.10 -23.37
C LEU A 300 -0.28 1.24 -24.04
N SER A 301 -0.29 2.33 -23.26
CA SER A 301 -0.33 3.68 -23.80
C SER A 301 0.17 4.67 -22.77
N ASN A 302 1.09 5.58 -23.16
CA ASN A 302 1.54 6.69 -22.32
C ASN A 302 1.92 6.27 -20.90
N LEU A 303 2.78 5.24 -20.80
CA LEU A 303 3.26 4.66 -19.53
C LEU A 303 2.17 4.05 -18.62
N ARG A 304 0.97 3.82 -19.17
CA ARG A 304 -0.13 3.11 -18.52
C ARG A 304 -0.26 1.72 -19.13
N GLU A 305 -0.40 0.74 -18.26
CA GLU A 305 -0.57 -0.66 -18.62
C GLU A 305 -1.98 -1.08 -18.19
N PHE A 306 -2.75 -1.67 -19.09
CA PHE A 306 -4.12 -2.10 -18.84
C PHE A 306 -4.36 -3.50 -19.37
N PHE A 307 -4.67 -4.42 -18.47
CA PHE A 307 -4.97 -5.81 -18.77
C PHE A 307 -6.45 -6.07 -18.55
N VAL A 308 -7.10 -6.71 -19.50
CA VAL A 308 -8.52 -7.08 -19.44
C VAL A 308 -8.65 -8.57 -19.68
N ILE A 309 -9.47 -9.22 -18.85
CA ILE A 309 -9.75 -10.65 -18.90
C ILE A 309 -11.25 -10.78 -19.10
N ILE A 310 -11.66 -11.40 -20.20
CA ILE A 310 -13.07 -11.68 -20.51
C ILE A 310 -13.22 -13.17 -20.74
N GLN A 311 -14.09 -13.83 -19.98
CA GLN A 311 -14.45 -15.22 -20.23
C GLN A 311 -15.79 -15.27 -20.96
N GLN A 312 -15.76 -15.56 -22.26
CA GLN A 312 -16.97 -15.59 -23.07
C GLN A 312 -16.84 -16.57 -24.24
N LYS A 313 -17.73 -17.56 -24.25
CA LYS A 313 -17.81 -18.57 -25.30
C LYS A 313 -18.34 -17.96 -26.59
N SER A 314 -17.72 -18.32 -27.71
CA SER A 314 -18.12 -17.90 -29.06
C SER A 314 -18.19 -16.38 -29.31
N ALA A 315 -17.51 -15.56 -28.50
CA ALA A 315 -17.40 -14.13 -28.76
C ALA A 315 -16.52 -13.85 -30.00
N SER A 316 -16.88 -12.82 -30.75
CA SER A 316 -16.05 -12.28 -31.84
C SER A 316 -15.05 -11.24 -31.32
N ILE A 317 -13.97 -10.99 -32.06
CA ILE A 317 -12.99 -9.96 -31.70
C ILE A 317 -13.62 -8.56 -31.62
N ILE A 318 -14.65 -8.29 -32.41
CA ILE A 318 -15.37 -7.00 -32.45
C ILE A 318 -16.14 -6.80 -31.13
N GLU A 319 -16.85 -7.82 -30.67
CA GLU A 319 -17.57 -7.78 -29.38
C GLU A 319 -16.62 -7.58 -28.20
N ILE A 320 -15.44 -8.21 -28.25
CA ILE A 320 -14.41 -8.07 -27.22
C ILE A 320 -13.82 -6.65 -27.22
N ASP A 321 -13.55 -6.08 -28.40
CA ASP A 321 -13.06 -4.70 -28.53
C ASP A 321 -14.08 -3.68 -27.98
N ASP A 322 -15.37 -3.85 -28.29
CA ASP A 322 -16.44 -3.00 -27.76
C ASP A 322 -16.57 -3.10 -26.23
N GLU A 323 -16.43 -4.30 -25.67
CA GLU A 323 -16.43 -4.51 -24.22
C GLU A 323 -15.22 -3.85 -23.55
N VAL A 324 -14.03 -3.94 -24.15
CA VAL A 324 -12.82 -3.27 -23.65
C VAL A 324 -12.98 -1.75 -23.69
N LYS A 325 -13.53 -1.19 -24.77
CA LYS A 325 -13.82 0.25 -24.87
C LYS A 325 -14.80 0.71 -23.79
N ARG A 326 -15.91 -0.01 -23.62
CA ARG A 326 -16.91 0.26 -22.57
C ARG A 326 -16.28 0.22 -21.19
N LEU A 327 -15.40 -0.74 -20.92
CA LEU A 327 -14.68 -0.83 -19.66
C LEU A 327 -13.71 0.35 -19.46
N CYS A 328 -12.95 0.72 -20.50
CA CYS A 328 -12.07 1.89 -20.47
C CYS A 328 -12.87 3.17 -20.17
N GLU A 329 -14.00 3.40 -20.84
CA GLU A 329 -14.86 4.55 -20.59
C GLU A 329 -15.45 4.56 -19.17
N LYS A 330 -15.79 3.39 -18.63
CA LYS A 330 -16.34 3.28 -17.28
C LYS A 330 -15.30 3.49 -16.19
N GLN A 331 -14.13 2.86 -16.33
CA GLN A 331 -13.13 2.78 -15.25
C GLN A 331 -12.01 3.82 -15.40
N LEU A 332 -11.79 4.32 -16.59
CA LEU A 332 -10.61 5.09 -16.96
C LEU A 332 -10.95 6.37 -17.75
N LYS A 333 -12.21 6.83 -17.72
CA LYS A 333 -12.69 8.06 -18.39
C LYS A 333 -11.82 9.30 -18.11
N SER A 334 -11.22 9.36 -16.93
CA SER A 334 -10.36 10.46 -16.47
C SER A 334 -8.87 10.18 -16.64
N ILE A 335 -8.49 9.02 -17.20
CA ILE A 335 -7.14 8.46 -17.13
C ILE A 335 -6.51 8.25 -18.51
N PHE A 336 -7.26 7.75 -19.50
CA PHE A 336 -6.82 7.72 -20.89
C PHE A 336 -7.50 8.87 -21.62
N PHE A 337 -6.75 9.93 -21.93
CA PHE A 337 -7.23 10.95 -22.85
C PHE A 337 -7.19 10.39 -24.28
N HIS A 338 -8.29 10.61 -25.00
CA HIS A 338 -8.45 10.37 -26.43
C HIS A 338 -7.56 11.28 -27.26
#